data_AF-A0A162NW75-F1
#
_entry.id   AF-A0A162NW75-F1
#
_cell.length_a   1.000
_cell.length_b   1.000
_cell.length_c   1.000
_cell.angle_alpha   90.00
_cell.angle_beta   90.00
_cell.angle_gamma   90.00
#
_symmetry.space_group_name_H-M   'P 1'
#
loop_
_entity.id
_entity.type
_entity.pdbx_description
1 polymer ?
#
loop_
_entity_poly.entity_id
_entity_poly.type
_entity_poly.pdbx_seq_one_letter_code
_entity_poly.pdbx_strand_id
1 'polypeptide(L)'
;MAFKNYIEKYRLWIAGVAAIFFVWFFFFRGDGSLTQSQFEEKLKSDSGGKITVTKGEISPISKGNGLYMGEWNGLKISAKADKNGNIVPPYWVVTPPAGLMDEIALGQYQELIQYISMIADPSLSSEDAQHLINNQLNFNNQIMTGEDHSTTKNNYKYELGGGGKETTWFSFMIVKDDK
;
A
#
# COMPACT_ATOMS: atom_id res chain seq x y z
N MET A 1 -7.37 -35.26 -9.53
CA MET A 1 -8.74 -34.82 -9.91
C MET A 1 -9.24 -33.60 -9.13
N ALA A 2 -8.87 -33.39 -7.86
CA ALA A 2 -9.36 -32.27 -7.06
C ALA A 2 -8.91 -30.86 -7.52
N PHE A 3 -7.69 -30.72 -8.08
CA PHE A 3 -7.12 -29.41 -8.44
C PHE A 3 -7.80 -28.77 -9.67
N LYS A 4 -8.20 -29.57 -10.67
CA LYS A 4 -8.94 -29.09 -11.86
C LYS A 4 -10.31 -28.52 -11.48
N ASN A 5 -11.03 -29.19 -10.58
CA ASN A 5 -12.35 -28.73 -10.13
C ASN A 5 -12.28 -27.45 -9.28
N TYR A 6 -11.16 -27.20 -8.60
CA TYR A 6 -10.93 -25.97 -7.83
C TYR A 6 -10.66 -24.76 -8.74
N ILE A 7 -9.87 -24.96 -9.80
CA ILE A 7 -9.56 -23.92 -10.78
C ILE A 7 -10.82 -23.50 -11.57
N GLU A 8 -11.68 -24.44 -11.95
CA GLU A 8 -12.91 -24.10 -12.67
C GLU A 8 -13.92 -23.32 -11.82
N LYS A 9 -14.07 -23.67 -10.53
CA LYS A 9 -15.02 -23.01 -9.61
C LYS A 9 -14.62 -21.57 -9.27
N TYR A 10 -13.32 -21.27 -9.28
CA TYR A 10 -12.78 -19.94 -8.96
C TYR A 10 -12.14 -19.22 -10.15
N ARG A 11 -12.33 -19.72 -11.38
CA ARG A 11 -11.66 -19.21 -12.59
C ARG A 11 -11.80 -17.69 -12.78
N LEU A 12 -12.97 -17.13 -12.45
CA LEU A 12 -13.23 -15.67 -12.50
C LEU A 12 -12.48 -14.89 -11.40
N TRP A 13 -12.41 -15.43 -10.18
CA TRP A 13 -11.66 -14.84 -9.07
C TRP A 13 -10.14 -14.95 -9.29
N ILE A 14 -9.66 -16.09 -9.80
CA ILE A 14 -8.25 -16.32 -10.13
C ILE A 14 -7.84 -15.42 -11.31
N ALA A 15 -8.68 -15.25 -12.33
CA ALA A 15 -8.43 -14.33 -13.43
C ALA A 15 -8.43 -12.86 -12.97
N GLY A 16 -9.33 -12.48 -12.06
CA GLY A 16 -9.33 -11.16 -11.43
C GLY A 16 -8.07 -10.89 -10.60
N VAL A 17 -7.67 -11.85 -9.76
CA VAL A 17 -6.43 -11.78 -8.98
C VAL A 17 -5.20 -11.76 -9.89
N ALA A 18 -5.15 -12.57 -10.95
CA ALA A 18 -4.06 -12.56 -11.92
C ALA A 18 -3.97 -11.24 -12.70
N ALA A 19 -5.10 -10.64 -13.09
CA ALA A 19 -5.12 -9.33 -13.73
C ALA A 19 -4.65 -8.22 -12.77
N ILE A 20 -5.04 -8.28 -11.49
CA ILE A 20 -4.52 -7.41 -10.43
C ILE A 20 -3.00 -7.61 -10.30
N PHE A 21 -2.50 -8.85 -10.25
CA PHE A 21 -1.06 -9.14 -10.21
C PHE A 21 -0.31 -8.64 -11.45
N PHE A 22 -0.91 -8.71 -12.65
CA PHE A 22 -0.32 -8.19 -13.88
C PHE A 22 -0.28 -6.66 -13.91
N VAL A 23 -1.33 -5.98 -13.48
CA VAL A 23 -1.35 -4.52 -13.31
C VAL A 23 -0.31 -4.11 -12.28
N TRP A 24 -0.28 -4.79 -11.13
CA TRP A 24 0.70 -4.57 -10.07
C TRP A 24 2.14 -4.79 -10.54
N PHE A 25 2.38 -5.80 -11.38
CA PHE A 25 3.69 -6.05 -12.02
C PHE A 25 4.16 -4.88 -12.89
N PHE A 26 3.27 -4.22 -13.63
CA PHE A 26 3.62 -3.06 -14.45
C PHE A 26 3.80 -1.78 -13.62
N PHE A 27 2.95 -1.54 -12.62
CA PHE A 27 3.03 -0.34 -11.76
C PHE A 27 4.27 -0.30 -10.86
N PHE A 28 4.77 -1.46 -10.43
CA PHE A 28 5.93 -1.58 -9.53
C PHE A 28 7.25 -1.91 -10.23
N ARG A 29 7.33 -1.74 -11.55
CA ARG A 29 8.60 -1.81 -12.28
C ARG A 29 9.45 -0.57 -11.93
N GLY A 30 10.30 -0.69 -10.91
CA GLY A 30 11.30 0.33 -10.54
C GLY A 30 12.54 0.28 -11.44
N ASP A 31 13.39 1.30 -11.43
CA ASP A 31 14.64 1.38 -12.23
C ASP A 31 15.91 1.42 -11.35
N GLY A 32 15.77 1.15 -10.06
CA GLY A 32 16.88 1.13 -9.12
C GLY A 32 16.83 -0.05 -8.15
N SER A 33 17.98 -0.31 -7.52
CA SER A 33 18.19 -1.40 -6.58
C SER A 33 18.65 -0.87 -5.22
N LEU A 34 17.78 -0.94 -4.23
CA LEU A 34 18.12 -0.88 -2.81
C LEU A 34 18.34 -2.27 -2.23
N THR A 35 19.23 -2.37 -1.24
CA THR A 35 19.23 -3.50 -0.30
C THR A 35 18.08 -3.36 0.70
N GLN A 36 17.78 -4.43 1.43
CA GLN A 36 16.68 -4.42 2.39
C GLN A 36 16.93 -3.38 3.48
N SER A 37 18.14 -3.37 4.04
CA SER A 37 18.54 -2.40 5.06
C SER A 37 18.45 -0.96 4.54
N GLN A 38 18.82 -0.69 3.29
CA GLN A 38 18.68 0.64 2.70
C GLN A 38 17.21 1.06 2.54
N PHE A 39 16.33 0.14 2.16
CA PHE A 39 14.90 0.41 2.10
C PHE A 39 14.33 0.72 3.49
N GLU A 40 14.65 -0.09 4.49
CA GLU A 40 14.19 0.09 5.87
C GLU A 40 14.69 1.42 6.46
N GLU A 41 15.99 1.72 6.29
CA GLU A 41 16.57 2.98 6.76
C GLU A 41 15.98 4.19 6.05
N LYS A 42 15.76 4.10 4.74
CA LYS A 42 15.19 5.22 3.98
C LYS A 42 13.74 5.47 4.37
N LEU A 43 12.91 4.44 4.51
CA LEU A 43 11.53 4.59 4.98
C LEU A 43 11.47 5.18 6.41
N LYS A 44 12.40 4.77 7.28
CA LYS A 44 12.55 5.36 8.62
C LYS A 44 12.97 6.83 8.56
N SER A 45 13.95 7.17 7.74
CA SER A 45 14.42 8.54 7.58
C SER A 45 13.33 9.45 7.03
N ASP A 46 12.69 9.04 5.94
CA ASP A 46 11.68 9.83 5.23
C ASP A 46 10.41 10.03 6.09
N SER A 47 10.12 9.09 7.00
CA SER A 47 9.02 9.23 7.99
C SER A 47 9.41 9.97 9.28
N GLY A 48 10.63 10.54 9.38
CA GLY A 48 11.09 11.19 10.61
C GLY A 48 11.20 10.23 11.81
N GLY A 49 11.48 8.95 11.55
CA GLY A 49 11.60 7.89 12.56
C GLY A 49 10.29 7.20 12.95
N LYS A 50 9.15 7.60 12.36
CA LYS A 50 7.82 7.07 12.72
C LYS A 50 7.57 5.66 12.20
N ILE A 51 8.11 5.33 11.04
CA ILE A 51 8.04 3.98 10.47
C ILE A 51 9.36 3.28 10.76
N THR A 52 9.32 2.24 11.60
CA THR A 52 10.46 1.32 11.80
C THR A 52 10.01 -0.07 11.39
N VAL A 53 10.49 -0.54 10.24
CA VAL A 53 10.13 -1.85 9.69
C VAL A 53 10.64 -2.96 10.61
N THR A 54 9.78 -3.90 10.96
CA THR A 54 10.11 -5.04 11.83
C THR A 54 10.49 -6.29 11.04
N LYS A 55 10.00 -6.40 9.80
CA LYS A 55 10.41 -7.42 8.83
C LYS A 55 10.43 -6.79 7.44
N GLY A 56 11.61 -6.64 6.85
CA GLY A 56 11.76 -6.30 5.44
C GLY A 56 11.86 -7.56 4.59
N GLU A 57 11.27 -7.52 3.41
CA GLU A 57 11.51 -8.51 2.37
C GLU A 57 11.66 -7.77 1.03
N ILE A 58 12.67 -8.16 0.24
CA ILE A 58 12.77 -7.71 -1.14
C ILE A 58 12.16 -8.80 -2.01
N SER A 59 11.09 -8.46 -2.72
CA SER A 59 10.57 -9.30 -3.79
C SER A 59 11.13 -8.78 -5.12
N PRO A 60 12.13 -9.45 -5.72
CA PRO A 60 12.60 -9.07 -7.04
C PRO A 60 11.50 -9.39 -8.05
N ILE A 61 10.74 -8.37 -8.44
CA ILE A 61 9.76 -8.50 -9.54
C ILE A 61 10.48 -8.79 -10.86
N SER A 62 11.72 -8.29 -11.04
CA SER A 62 12.68 -8.77 -12.03
C SER A 62 14.13 -8.36 -11.68
N LYS A 63 15.13 -8.89 -12.40
CA LYS A 63 16.55 -8.52 -12.23
C LYS A 63 16.73 -7.01 -12.39
N GLY A 64 16.99 -6.30 -11.29
CA GLY A 64 17.26 -4.86 -11.26
C GLY A 64 16.07 -3.98 -10.86
N ASN A 65 14.85 -4.53 -10.82
CA ASN A 65 13.61 -3.77 -10.64
C ASN A 65 12.83 -4.41 -9.48
N GLY A 66 13.08 -3.94 -8.27
CA GLY A 66 12.54 -4.52 -7.04
C GLY A 66 11.25 -3.82 -6.57
N LEU A 67 10.27 -4.61 -6.18
CA LEU A 67 9.29 -4.16 -5.21
C LEU A 67 9.86 -4.39 -3.83
N TYR A 68 9.85 -3.33 -3.04
CA TYR A 68 10.27 -3.37 -1.66
C TYR A 68 9.06 -3.57 -0.79
N MET A 69 9.10 -4.57 0.08
CA MET A 69 8.05 -4.83 1.05
C MET A 69 8.61 -4.72 2.47
N GLY A 70 7.87 -4.09 3.36
CA GLY A 70 8.19 -3.99 4.77
C GLY A 70 6.95 -4.19 5.62
N GLU A 71 7.11 -4.77 6.79
CA GLU A 71 6.06 -4.90 7.81
C GLU A 71 6.28 -3.85 8.90
N TRP A 72 5.22 -3.14 9.27
CA TRP A 72 5.17 -2.25 10.43
C TRP A 72 3.92 -2.59 11.23
N ASN A 73 4.08 -3.04 12.48
CA ASN A 73 2.97 -3.45 13.34
C ASN A 73 1.98 -4.44 12.68
N GLY A 74 2.48 -5.37 11.87
CA GLY A 74 1.65 -6.34 11.13
C GLY A 74 0.99 -5.80 9.85
N LEU A 75 1.14 -4.51 9.55
CA LEU A 75 0.71 -3.88 8.31
C LEU A 75 1.82 -3.98 7.27
N LYS A 76 1.49 -4.34 6.03
CA LYS A 76 2.48 -4.45 4.96
C LYS A 76 2.50 -3.17 4.14
N ILE A 77 3.70 -2.64 3.93
CA ILE A 77 4.02 -1.47 3.12
C ILE A 77 4.79 -1.97 1.91
N SER A 78 4.39 -1.54 0.71
CA SER A 78 5.10 -1.84 -0.52
C SER A 78 5.39 -0.57 -1.30
N ALA A 79 6.59 -0.45 -1.86
CA ALA A 79 7.01 0.70 -2.65
C ALA A 79 8.03 0.29 -3.72
N LYS A 80 8.29 1.19 -4.68
CA LYS A 80 9.38 1.03 -5.65
C LYS A 80 10.55 1.96 -5.32
N ALA A 81 11.73 1.64 -5.85
CA ALA A 81 12.88 2.53 -5.85
C ALA A 81 13.16 3.10 -7.25
N ASP A 82 13.55 4.38 -7.31
CA ASP A 82 14.09 5.00 -8.52
C ASP A 82 15.58 4.65 -8.71
N LYS A 83 16.13 4.99 -9.88
CA LYS A 83 17.55 4.81 -10.21
C LYS A 83 18.55 5.48 -9.27
N ASN A 84 18.10 6.45 -8.47
CA ASN A 84 18.93 7.18 -7.50
C ASN A 84 18.84 6.56 -6.10
N GLY A 85 18.08 5.47 -5.93
CA GLY A 85 17.85 4.84 -4.64
C GLY A 85 16.81 5.56 -3.78
N ASN A 86 15.97 6.42 -4.37
CA ASN A 86 14.84 7.01 -3.67
C ASN A 86 13.64 6.08 -3.69
N ILE A 87 12.98 5.91 -2.55
CA ILE A 87 11.66 5.30 -2.51
C ILE A 87 10.68 6.29 -3.13
N VAL A 88 9.91 5.84 -4.12
CA VAL A 88 8.97 6.68 -4.88
C VAL A 88 7.65 5.94 -5.10
N PRO A 89 6.54 6.65 -5.40
CA PRO A 89 5.27 6.01 -5.73
C PRO A 89 5.38 5.01 -6.91
N PRO A 90 4.58 3.94 -6.94
CA PRO A 90 3.42 3.74 -6.09
C PRO A 90 3.77 3.26 -4.68
N TYR A 91 3.01 3.75 -3.70
CA TYR A 91 3.00 3.20 -2.35
C TYR A 91 1.73 2.38 -2.17
N TRP A 92 1.84 1.22 -1.55
CA TRP A 92 0.70 0.37 -1.24
C TRP A 92 0.78 -0.15 0.19
N VAL A 93 -0.26 0.12 0.98
CA VAL A 93 -0.40 -0.38 2.34
C VAL A 93 -1.56 -1.36 2.38
N VAL A 94 -1.33 -2.54 2.94
CA VAL A 94 -2.38 -3.55 3.15
C VAL A 94 -2.39 -4.05 4.59
N THR A 95 -3.59 -4.25 5.11
CA THR A 95 -3.83 -4.77 6.45
C THR A 95 -3.88 -6.31 6.44
N PRO A 96 -3.81 -6.96 7.60
CA PRO A 96 -4.44 -8.26 7.81
C PRO A 96 -5.93 -8.26 7.38
N PRO A 97 -6.56 -9.43 7.21
CA PRO A 97 -8.00 -9.53 6.96
C PRO A 97 -8.81 -8.66 7.94
N ALA A 98 -9.83 -7.96 7.44
CA ALA A 98 -10.60 -6.96 8.17
C ALA A 98 -11.22 -7.52 9.46
N GLY A 99 -11.63 -8.80 9.48
CA GLY A 99 -12.14 -9.46 10.68
C GLY A 99 -11.11 -9.67 11.79
N LEU A 100 -9.82 -9.43 11.53
CA LEU A 100 -8.73 -9.49 12.51
C LEU A 100 -8.28 -8.09 12.97
N MET A 101 -8.90 -7.02 12.45
CA MET A 101 -8.54 -5.65 12.77
C MET A 101 -9.39 -5.15 13.95
N ASP A 102 -8.78 -4.97 15.10
CA ASP A 102 -9.40 -4.25 16.21
C ASP A 102 -9.25 -2.73 16.07
N GLU A 103 -9.85 -1.96 16.97
CA GLU A 103 -9.81 -0.49 16.96
C GLU A 103 -8.38 0.06 17.02
N ILE A 104 -7.48 -0.63 17.73
CA ILE A 104 -6.07 -0.23 17.85
C ILE A 104 -5.37 -0.43 16.50
N ALA A 105 -5.55 -1.59 15.86
CA ALA A 105 -4.99 -1.89 14.56
C ALA A 105 -5.54 -0.96 13.46
N LEU A 106 -6.81 -0.57 13.54
CA LEU A 106 -7.42 0.42 12.64
C LEU A 106 -6.82 1.82 12.85
N GLY A 107 -6.61 2.24 14.09
CA GLY A 107 -5.91 3.50 14.39
C GLY A 107 -4.48 3.50 13.88
N GLN A 108 -3.74 2.40 14.05
CA GLN A 108 -2.39 2.23 13.50
C GLN A 108 -2.39 2.23 11.97
N TYR A 109 -3.40 1.64 11.33
CA TYR A 109 -3.55 1.68 9.88
C TYR A 109 -3.75 3.11 9.38
N GLN A 110 -4.65 3.87 10.00
CA GLN A 110 -4.88 5.28 9.70
C GLN A 110 -3.62 6.13 9.88
N GLU A 111 -2.88 5.90 10.97
CA GLU A 111 -1.62 6.58 11.26
C GLU A 111 -0.56 6.27 10.18
N LEU A 112 -0.43 4.99 9.78
CA LEU A 112 0.52 4.58 8.77
C LEU A 112 0.23 5.22 7.41
N ILE A 113 -1.03 5.22 6.96
CA ILE A 113 -1.38 5.83 5.66
C ILE A 113 -1.18 7.36 5.67
N GLN A 114 -1.25 8.01 6.84
CA GLN A 114 -0.88 9.42 7.01
C GLN A 114 0.61 9.63 6.79
N TYR A 115 1.47 8.84 7.44
CA TYR A 115 2.91 8.92 7.24
C TYR A 115 3.31 8.64 5.79
N ILE A 116 2.71 7.61 5.17
CA ILE A 116 2.97 7.28 3.77
C ILE A 116 2.49 8.41 2.83
N SER A 117 1.38 9.07 3.14
CA SER A 117 0.92 10.24 2.37
C SER A 117 1.90 11.38 2.41
N MET A 118 2.49 11.68 3.58
CA MET A 118 3.50 12.72 3.74
C MET A 118 4.85 12.35 3.13
N ILE A 119 5.21 11.07 3.10
CA ILE A 119 6.40 10.60 2.38
C ILE A 119 6.22 10.77 0.86
N ALA A 120 5.04 10.38 0.34
CA ALA A 120 4.74 10.48 -1.08
C ALA A 120 4.64 11.95 -1.55
N ASP A 121 4.02 12.79 -0.74
CA ASP A 121 3.91 14.23 -0.98
C ASP A 121 4.46 15.02 0.23
N PRO A 122 5.76 15.36 0.20
CA PRO A 122 6.41 16.13 1.26
C PRO A 122 5.84 17.54 1.46
N SER A 123 4.99 18.03 0.54
CA SER A 123 4.30 19.32 0.71
C SER A 123 3.05 19.23 1.58
N LEU A 124 2.54 18.02 1.87
CA LEU A 124 1.44 17.84 2.80
C LEU A 124 1.88 18.10 4.24
N SER A 125 1.19 19.03 4.89
CA SER A 125 1.26 19.15 6.34
C SER A 125 0.60 17.93 7.01
N SER A 126 0.92 17.70 8.29
CA SER A 126 0.27 16.64 9.08
C SER A 126 -1.26 16.80 9.12
N GLU A 127 -1.72 18.04 9.29
CA GLU A 127 -3.15 18.41 9.32
C GLU A 127 -3.82 18.19 7.97
N ASP A 128 -3.15 18.57 6.87
CA ASP A 128 -3.63 18.33 5.51
C ASP A 128 -3.75 16.84 5.20
N ALA A 129 -2.76 16.04 5.60
CA ALA A 129 -2.78 14.60 5.42
C ALA A 129 -3.91 13.96 6.24
N GLN A 130 -4.13 14.42 7.47
CA GLN A 130 -5.23 13.94 8.30
C GLN A 130 -6.60 14.29 7.69
N HIS A 131 -6.78 15.54 7.21
CA HIS A 131 -8.00 15.95 6.53
C HIS A 131 -8.23 15.17 5.22
N LEU A 132 -7.17 14.92 4.44
CA LEU A 132 -7.22 14.09 3.24
C LEU A 132 -7.78 12.70 3.57
N ILE A 133 -7.24 12.04 4.61
CA ILE A 133 -7.64 10.68 4.99
C ILE A 133 -9.06 10.66 5.59
N ASN A 134 -9.34 11.55 6.53
CA ASN A 134 -10.57 11.48 7.31
C ASN A 134 -11.78 11.98 6.54
N ASN A 135 -11.59 12.99 5.68
CA ASN A 135 -12.69 13.72 5.07
C ASN A 135 -12.79 13.41 3.58
N GLN A 136 -11.69 13.51 2.83
CA GLN A 136 -11.74 13.32 1.37
C GLN A 136 -11.79 11.85 0.99
N LEU A 137 -10.96 11.02 1.63
CA LEU A 137 -11.00 9.58 1.51
C LEU A 137 -12.04 8.94 2.45
N ASN A 138 -12.67 9.73 3.33
CA ASN A 138 -13.74 9.31 4.24
C ASN A 138 -13.46 7.94 4.90
N PHE A 139 -12.31 7.88 5.58
CA PHE A 139 -11.74 6.65 6.16
C PHE A 139 -12.76 5.86 6.99
N ASN A 140 -13.49 6.52 7.90
CA ASN A 140 -14.44 5.83 8.77
C ASN A 140 -15.57 5.15 7.98
N ASN A 141 -16.12 5.81 6.95
CA ASN A 141 -17.13 5.17 6.10
C ASN A 141 -16.54 4.00 5.33
N GLN A 142 -15.31 4.12 4.82
CA GLN A 142 -14.63 3.03 4.12
C GLN A 142 -14.44 1.82 5.04
N ILE A 143 -14.00 2.02 6.29
CA ILE A 143 -13.85 0.93 7.27
C ILE A 143 -15.19 0.27 7.58
N MET A 144 -16.27 1.05 7.70
CA MET A 144 -17.59 0.53 8.08
C MET A 144 -18.31 -0.20 6.93
N THR A 145 -18.14 0.26 5.70
CA THR A 145 -18.95 -0.19 4.55
C THR A 145 -18.15 -1.03 3.55
N GLY A 146 -16.83 -0.86 3.53
CA GLY A 146 -15.94 -1.39 2.51
C GLY A 146 -16.07 -0.70 1.14
N GLU A 147 -16.72 0.46 1.06
CA GLU A 147 -16.86 1.23 -0.18
C GLU A 147 -15.51 1.84 -0.60
N ASP A 148 -15.11 1.62 -1.85
CA ASP A 148 -13.85 2.16 -2.37
C ASP A 148 -13.94 3.68 -2.56
N HIS A 149 -12.99 4.41 -1.99
CA HIS A 149 -12.91 5.88 -2.06
C HIS A 149 -11.61 6.32 -2.71
N SER A 150 -11.67 7.41 -3.48
CA SER A 150 -10.47 7.99 -4.09
C SER A 150 -10.54 9.51 -4.19
N THR A 151 -9.38 10.15 -4.17
CA THR A 151 -9.22 11.60 -4.36
C THR A 151 -7.87 11.91 -5.02
N THR A 152 -7.71 13.13 -5.52
CA THR A 152 -6.45 13.62 -6.07
C THR A 152 -6.03 14.89 -5.35
N LYS A 153 -4.76 14.97 -4.93
CA LYS A 153 -4.15 16.19 -4.37
C LYS A 153 -2.69 16.26 -4.83
N ASN A 154 -2.21 17.46 -5.21
CA ASN A 154 -0.80 17.72 -5.55
C ASN A 154 -0.16 16.74 -6.55
N ASN A 155 -0.90 16.34 -7.59
CA ASN A 155 -0.47 15.36 -8.60
C ASN A 155 -0.29 13.94 -8.06
N TYR A 156 -0.96 13.59 -6.98
CA TYR A 156 -1.07 12.22 -6.49
C TYR A 156 -2.54 11.82 -6.41
N LYS A 157 -2.82 10.60 -6.86
CA LYS A 157 -4.10 9.94 -6.65
C LYS A 157 -3.97 9.02 -5.46
N TYR A 158 -4.92 9.15 -4.53
CA TYR A 158 -5.03 8.38 -3.32
C TYR A 158 -6.27 7.50 -3.40
N GLU A 159 -6.15 6.24 -3.02
CA GLU A 159 -7.24 5.27 -3.07
C GLU A 159 -7.29 4.50 -1.74
N LEU A 160 -8.47 4.41 -1.13
CA LEU A 160 -8.79 3.48 -0.06
C LEU A 160 -9.82 2.47 -0.58
N GLY A 161 -9.67 1.20 -0.20
CA GLY A 161 -10.62 0.19 -0.62
C GLY A 161 -10.46 -1.16 0.08
N GLY A 162 -11.32 -2.09 -0.27
CA GLY A 162 -11.38 -3.42 0.33
C GLY A 162 -12.16 -3.46 1.66
N GLY A 163 -11.93 -4.47 2.48
CA GLY A 163 -12.53 -4.61 3.82
C GLY A 163 -14.04 -4.85 3.92
N GLY A 164 -14.81 -4.74 2.83
CA GLY A 164 -16.27 -4.99 2.81
C GLY A 164 -16.70 -6.42 3.17
N LYS A 165 -15.74 -7.32 3.41
CA LYS A 165 -15.95 -8.64 4.04
C LYS A 165 -14.84 -8.91 5.04
N GLU A 166 -15.14 -9.62 6.13
CA GLU A 166 -14.15 -9.96 7.17
C GLU A 166 -12.91 -10.70 6.64
N THR A 167 -13.05 -11.46 5.55
CA THR A 167 -11.96 -12.21 4.91
C THR A 167 -11.10 -11.37 3.96
N THR A 168 -11.52 -10.15 3.65
CA THR A 168 -10.80 -9.23 2.75
C THR A 168 -9.93 -8.27 3.57
N TRP A 169 -8.80 -7.85 3.00
CA TRP A 169 -7.94 -6.82 3.59
C TRP A 169 -8.44 -5.42 3.26
N PHE A 170 -8.15 -4.44 4.11
CA PHE A 170 -8.16 -3.04 3.72
C PHE A 170 -6.89 -2.72 2.94
N SER A 171 -7.01 -1.80 1.99
CA SER A 171 -5.89 -1.37 1.16
C SER A 171 -5.90 0.13 0.95
N PHE A 172 -4.71 0.71 0.97
CA PHE A 172 -4.46 2.11 0.64
C PHE A 172 -3.38 2.19 -0.43
N MET A 173 -3.63 2.94 -1.49
CA MET A 173 -2.67 3.13 -2.58
C MET A 173 -2.47 4.61 -2.89
N ILE A 174 -1.21 4.98 -3.14
CA ILE A 174 -0.84 6.29 -3.70
C ILE A 174 -0.11 6.06 -5.00
N VAL A 175 -0.59 6.69 -6.07
CA VAL A 175 0.08 6.72 -7.37
C VAL A 175 0.29 8.17 -7.80
N LYS A 176 1.34 8.42 -8.59
CA LYS A 176 1.52 9.73 -9.21
C LYS A 176 0.47 9.90 -10.31
N ASP A 177 -0.27 11.01 -10.26
CA ASP A 177 -1.26 11.41 -11.26
C ASP A 177 -0.53 12.19 -12.35
N ASP A 178 -0.06 11.48 -13.38
CA ASP A 178 0.57 12.07 -14.56
C ASP A 178 -0.53 12.67 -15.48
N LYS A 179 -1.05 13.84 -15.11
CA LYS A 179 -1.88 14.68 -15.99
C LYS A 179 -1.03 15.57 -16.88
#